data_AF-A0A8S0P6W0-F1
#
_entry.id   AF-A0A8S0P6W0-F1
#
_cell.length_a   1.000
_cell.length_b   1.000
_cell.length_c   1.000
_cell.angle_alpha   90.00
_cell.angle_beta   90.00
_cell.angle_gamma   90.00
#
_symmetry.space_group_name_H-M   'P 1'
#
loop_
_entity.id
_entity.type
_entity.pdbx_description
1 polymer ?
#
loop_
_entity_poly.entity_id
_entity_poly.type
_entity_poly.pdbx_seq_one_letter_code
_entity_poly.pdbx_strand_id
1 'polypeptide(L)'
;MDIVELWVIFGPGVAGAVFGAGWWFWVDAVVCSSVKVSFVHYLPGIFASLAALMFNSVKKDDVIDQYSPYDEGEWRGKLWLFIAYIVSFISLAASVGLLIQDALVKTGPSAWTGVAGVLQCVFVLIR
;
A
#
# COMPACT_ATOMS: atom_id res chain seq x y z
N MET A 1 12.94 28.58 -9.67
CA MET A 1 12.67 27.15 -9.54
C MET A 1 11.43 26.86 -10.34
N ASP A 2 11.59 26.06 -11.39
CA ASP A 2 10.44 25.58 -12.14
C ASP A 2 9.64 24.57 -11.31
N ILE A 3 8.36 24.42 -11.62
CA ILE A 3 7.45 23.55 -10.86
C ILE A 3 7.93 22.09 -10.84
N VAL A 4 8.64 21.66 -11.88
CA VAL A 4 9.25 20.33 -12.00
C VAL A 4 10.38 20.17 -10.98
N GLU A 5 11.22 21.19 -10.85
CA GLU A 5 12.34 21.23 -9.91
C GLU A 5 11.86 21.21 -8.46
N LEU A 6 10.77 21.95 -8.18
CA LEU A 6 10.07 21.92 -6.90
C LEU A 6 9.54 20.52 -6.57
N TRP A 7 8.90 19.84 -7.55
CA TRP A 7 8.37 18.49 -7.39
C TRP A 7 9.46 17.44 -7.14
N VAL A 8 10.62 17.57 -7.77
CA VAL A 8 11.77 16.66 -7.53
C VAL A 8 12.26 16.78 -6.09
N ILE A 9 12.27 17.98 -5.52
CA ILE A 9 12.75 18.23 -4.16
C ILE A 9 11.73 17.77 -3.10
N PHE A 10 10.46 18.16 -3.26
CA PHE A 10 9.43 17.90 -2.24
C PHE A 10 8.70 16.57 -2.42
N GLY A 11 8.73 15.98 -3.61
CA GLY A 11 8.01 14.74 -3.96
C GLY A 11 8.26 13.58 -2.98
N PRO A 12 9.52 13.24 -2.63
CA PRO A 12 9.80 12.20 -1.65
C PRO A 12 9.24 12.50 -0.26
N GLY A 13 9.25 13.77 0.15
CA GLY A 13 8.69 14.21 1.43
C GLY A 13 7.17 14.06 1.46
N VAL A 14 6.48 14.45 0.38
CA VAL A 14 5.03 14.27 0.23
C VAL A 14 4.67 12.78 0.22
N ALA A 15 5.41 11.95 -0.53
CA ALA A 15 5.19 10.51 -0.57
C ALA A 15 5.35 9.87 0.82
N GLY A 16 6.40 10.25 1.57
CA GLY A 16 6.59 9.80 2.94
C GLY A 16 5.48 10.24 3.89
N ALA A 17 4.98 11.47 3.76
CA ALA A 17 3.88 11.99 4.55
C ALA A 17 2.57 11.22 4.28
N VAL A 18 2.28 10.89 3.03
CA VAL A 18 1.07 10.13 2.65
C VAL A 18 1.18 8.68 3.16
N PHE A 19 2.33 8.03 3.00
CA PHE A 19 2.58 6.70 3.58
C PHE A 19 2.41 6.71 5.11
N GLY A 20 2.98 7.70 5.78
CA GLY A 20 2.85 7.89 7.22
C GLY A 20 1.41 8.15 7.66
N ALA A 21 0.65 8.94 6.89
CA ALA A 21 -0.77 9.18 7.16
C ALA A 21 -1.59 7.88 7.09
N GLY A 22 -1.33 7.00 6.13
CA GLY A 22 -1.96 5.69 6.03
C GLY A 22 -1.78 4.85 7.31
N TRP A 23 -0.55 4.74 7.79
CA TRP A 23 -0.26 4.03 9.05
C TRP A 23 -0.82 4.75 10.28
N TRP A 24 -0.88 6.08 10.26
CA TRP A 24 -1.49 6.85 11.34
C TRP A 24 -2.98 6.55 11.48
N PHE A 25 -3.75 6.57 10.38
CA PHE A 25 -5.18 6.19 10.41
C PHE A 25 -5.40 4.82 11.03
N TRP A 26 -4.57 3.84 10.65
CA TRP A 26 -4.67 2.49 11.19
C TRP A 26 -4.37 2.43 12.70
N VAL A 27 -3.24 3.00 13.13
CA VAL A 27 -2.84 2.99 14.54
C VAL A 27 -3.85 3.74 15.40
N ASP A 28 -4.36 4.88 14.93
CA ASP A 28 -5.41 5.64 15.61
C ASP A 28 -6.67 4.78 15.82
N ALA A 29 -7.14 4.09 14.78
CA ALA A 29 -8.32 3.23 14.88
C ALA A 29 -8.11 2.06 15.85
N VAL A 30 -6.92 1.45 15.85
CA VAL A 30 -6.58 0.37 16.79
C VAL A 30 -6.56 0.87 18.24
N VAL A 31 -5.96 2.04 18.49
CA VAL A 31 -5.87 2.64 19.84
C VAL A 31 -7.24 3.08 20.35
N CYS A 32 -8.08 3.63 19.47
CA CYS A 32 -9.43 4.07 19.80
C CYS A 32 -10.46 2.92 19.88
N SER A 33 -10.08 1.70 19.49
CA SER A 33 -10.98 0.55 19.54
C SER A 33 -11.25 0.11 20.99
N SER A 34 -12.52 -0.05 21.34
CA SER A 34 -12.93 -0.59 22.65
C SER A 34 -12.76 -2.10 22.77
N VAL A 35 -12.49 -2.78 21.65
CA VAL A 35 -12.30 -4.23 21.57
C VAL A 35 -10.93 -4.52 20.96
N LYS A 36 -10.29 -5.60 21.42
CA LYS A 36 -9.02 -6.06 20.84
C LYS A 36 -9.21 -6.40 19.36
N VAL A 37 -8.56 -5.62 18.49
CA VAL A 37 -8.53 -5.88 17.05
C VAL A 37 -7.72 -7.15 16.77
N SER A 38 -8.27 -8.07 15.98
CA SER A 38 -7.61 -9.31 15.59
C SER A 38 -6.41 -9.04 14.70
N PHE A 39 -5.38 -9.89 14.77
CA PHE A 39 -4.19 -9.76 13.91
C PHE A 39 -4.51 -9.79 12.41
N VAL A 40 -5.62 -10.44 12.02
CA VAL A 40 -6.07 -10.51 10.63
C VAL A 40 -6.28 -9.12 10.02
N HIS A 41 -6.76 -8.15 10.80
CA HIS A 41 -6.98 -6.78 10.32
C HIS A 41 -5.71 -5.99 10.04
N TYR A 42 -4.55 -6.44 10.55
CA TYR A 42 -3.26 -5.79 10.29
C TYR A 42 -2.65 -6.23 8.96
N LEU A 43 -3.01 -7.42 8.47
CA LEU A 43 -2.40 -8.03 7.29
C LEU A 43 -2.55 -7.18 6.03
N PRO A 44 -3.73 -6.61 5.69
CA PRO A 44 -3.89 -5.79 4.50
C PRO A 44 -2.90 -4.62 4.44
N GLY A 45 -2.75 -3.86 5.52
CA GLY A 45 -1.83 -2.72 5.58
C GLY A 45 -0.35 -3.12 5.46
N ILE A 46 0.03 -4.25 6.06
CA ILE A 46 1.39 -4.79 5.97
C ILE A 46 1.72 -5.22 4.53
N PHE A 47 0.82 -5.96 3.89
CA PHE A 47 1.02 -6.39 2.50
C PHE A 47 0.95 -5.23 1.51
N ALA A 48 0.11 -4.22 1.77
CA ALA A 48 0.12 -2.98 1.01
C ALA A 48 1.48 -2.27 1.11
N SER A 49 2.08 -2.22 2.31
CA SER A 49 3.40 -1.61 2.53
C SER A 49 4.52 -2.40 1.84
N LEU A 50 4.42 -3.73 1.85
CA LEU A 50 5.34 -4.59 1.11
C LEU A 50 5.23 -4.32 -0.41
N ALA A 51 4.01 -4.24 -0.95
CA ALA A 51 3.81 -3.92 -2.36
C ALA A 51 4.36 -2.52 -2.71
N ALA A 52 4.14 -1.53 -1.86
CA ALA A 52 4.70 -0.18 -2.02
C ALA A 52 6.25 -0.23 -2.05
N LEU A 53 6.88 -1.00 -1.17
CA LEU A 53 8.32 -1.23 -1.21
C LEU A 53 8.76 -1.88 -2.52
N MET A 54 8.06 -2.94 -2.94
CA MET A 54 8.36 -3.65 -4.20
C MET A 54 8.32 -2.71 -5.41
N PHE A 55 7.32 -1.82 -5.48
CA PHE A 55 7.22 -0.82 -6.53
C PHE A 55 8.36 0.20 -6.49
N ASN A 56 8.81 0.60 -5.30
CA ASN A 56 9.91 1.56 -5.15
C ASN A 56 11.29 0.94 -5.41
N SER A 57 11.43 -0.39 -5.31
CA SER A 57 12.68 -1.10 -5.64
C SER A 57 12.94 -1.25 -7.14
N VAL A 58 12.00 -0.87 -8.01
CA VAL A 58 12.14 -0.96 -9.47
C VAL A 58 12.33 0.43 -10.07
N LYS A 59 13.42 0.62 -10.83
CA LYS A 59 13.62 1.83 -11.63
C LYS A 59 12.82 1.72 -12.92
N LYS A 60 12.24 2.83 -13.36
CA LYS A 60 11.47 2.89 -14.62
C LYS A 60 12.34 2.54 -15.83
N ASP A 61 13.59 2.98 -15.80
CA ASP A 61 14.56 2.78 -16.88
C ASP A 61 14.92 1.30 -17.07
N ASP A 62 14.91 0.51 -15.99
CA ASP A 62 15.18 -0.94 -16.03
C ASP A 62 14.04 -1.75 -16.70
N VAL A 63 12.88 -1.15 -16.93
CA VAL A 63 11.69 -1.80 -17.51
C VAL A 63 11.43 -1.36 -18.96
N ILE A 64 11.93 -0.17 -19.35
CA ILE A 64 11.61 0.47 -20.64
C ILE A 64 12.76 0.32 -21.65
N ASP A 65 14.04 0.32 -21.23
CA ASP A 65 15.18 0.57 -22.13
C ASP A 65 16.05 -0.66 -22.51
N GLN A 66 15.60 -1.89 -22.29
CA GLN A 66 16.41 -3.08 -22.59
C GLN A 66 15.81 -4.00 -23.66
N TYR A 67 15.59 -3.49 -24.88
CA TYR A 67 15.61 -4.39 -26.06
C TYR A 67 17.07 -4.66 -26.44
N SER A 68 17.73 -5.52 -25.67
CA SER A 68 19.02 -6.09 -26.03
C SER A 68 18.80 -7.56 -26.40
N PRO A 69 19.07 -7.98 -27.65
CA PRO A 69 18.86 -9.37 -28.09
C PRO A 69 19.70 -10.42 -27.34
N TYR A 70 20.51 -10.01 -26.36
CA TYR A 70 21.37 -10.86 -25.54
C TYR A 70 21.11 -10.74 -24.03
N ASP A 71 20.07 -10.01 -23.59
CA ASP A 71 19.81 -9.83 -22.15
C ASP A 71 18.67 -10.76 -21.66
N GLU A 72 19.06 -11.89 -21.07
CA GLU A 72 18.14 -12.91 -20.54
C GLU A 72 17.46 -12.49 -19.21
N GLY A 73 17.77 -11.30 -18.68
CA GLY A 73 17.30 -10.80 -17.37
C GLY A 73 15.94 -10.08 -17.36
N GLU A 74 15.38 -9.75 -18.53
CA GLU A 74 14.22 -8.85 -18.70
C GLU A 74 12.94 -9.33 -17.98
N TRP A 75 12.71 -10.65 -17.93
CA TRP A 75 11.50 -11.23 -17.34
C TRP A 75 11.44 -11.08 -15.81
N ARG A 76 12.58 -10.92 -15.14
CA ARG A 76 12.65 -10.87 -13.68
C ARG A 76 12.03 -9.59 -13.12
N GLY A 77 12.32 -8.45 -13.74
CA GLY A 77 11.72 -7.17 -13.38
C GLY A 77 10.21 -7.15 -13.65
N LYS A 78 9.78 -7.70 -14.79
CA LYS A 78 8.37 -7.84 -15.15
C LYS A 78 7.62 -8.75 -14.18
N LEU A 79 8.19 -9.90 -13.81
CA LEU A 79 7.61 -10.81 -12.83
C LEU A 79 7.54 -10.17 -11.44
N TRP A 80 8.58 -9.45 -11.02
CA TRP A 80 8.59 -8.74 -9.74
C TRP A 80 7.47 -7.71 -9.65
N LEU A 81 7.31 -6.88 -10.69
CA LEU A 81 6.21 -5.93 -10.79
C LEU A 81 4.85 -6.62 -10.83
N PHE A 82 4.72 -7.72 -11.56
CA PHE A 82 3.48 -8.51 -11.61
C PHE A 82 3.09 -9.01 -10.21
N ILE A 83 4.04 -9.52 -9.42
CA ILE A 83 3.79 -9.93 -8.04
C ILE A 83 3.39 -8.73 -7.18
N ALA A 84 4.05 -7.58 -7.33
CA ALA A 84 3.68 -6.35 -6.61
C ALA A 84 2.23 -5.92 -6.91
N TYR A 85 1.79 -6.01 -8.16
CA TYR A 85 0.40 -5.75 -8.56
C TYR A 85 -0.59 -6.75 -7.93
N ILE A 86 -0.26 -8.04 -7.88
CA ILE A 86 -1.11 -9.03 -7.21
C ILE A 86 -1.20 -8.75 -5.71
N VAL A 87 -0.07 -8.52 -5.04
CA VAL A 87 -0.04 -8.26 -3.60
C VAL A 87 -0.82 -7.00 -3.24
N SER A 88 -0.65 -5.92 -4.02
CA SER A 88 -1.42 -4.69 -3.81
C SER A 88 -2.93 -4.91 -4.01
N PHE A 89 -3.34 -5.58 -5.08
CA PHE A 89 -4.75 -5.88 -5.34
C PHE A 89 -5.40 -6.73 -4.23
N ILE A 90 -4.74 -7.82 -3.83
CA ILE A 90 -5.23 -8.70 -2.77
C ILE A 90 -5.30 -7.95 -1.44
N SER A 91 -4.30 -7.11 -1.12
CA SER A 91 -4.31 -6.34 0.12
C SER A 91 -5.50 -5.38 0.20
N LEU A 92 -5.79 -4.65 -0.88
CA LEU A 92 -6.94 -3.74 -0.92
C LEU A 92 -8.27 -4.50 -0.85
N ALA A 93 -8.40 -5.60 -1.59
CA ALA A 93 -9.60 -6.43 -1.58
C ALA A 93 -9.85 -7.06 -0.20
N ALA A 94 -8.80 -7.55 0.47
CA ALA A 94 -8.88 -8.07 1.83
C ALA A 94 -9.31 -6.98 2.83
N SER A 95 -8.76 -5.77 2.70
CA SER A 95 -9.14 -4.62 3.54
C SER A 95 -10.63 -4.27 3.41
N VAL A 96 -11.14 -4.20 2.17
CA VAL A 96 -12.57 -3.98 1.91
C VAL A 96 -13.42 -5.13 2.46
N GLY A 97 -12.97 -6.37 2.33
CA GLY A 97 -13.65 -7.54 2.91
C GLY A 97 -13.79 -7.44 4.44
N LEU A 98 -12.72 -7.02 5.13
CA LEU A 98 -12.76 -6.82 6.58
C LEU A 98 -13.63 -5.63 6.99
N LEU A 99 -13.68 -4.55 6.20
CA LEU A 99 -14.64 -3.47 6.40
C LEU A 99 -16.09 -3.98 6.33
N ILE A 100 -16.43 -4.81 5.34
CA ILE A 100 -17.76 -5.39 5.23
C ILE A 100 -18.06 -6.24 6.48
N GLN A 101 -17.09 -7.04 6.93
CA GLN A 101 -17.25 -7.85 8.14
C GLN A 101 -17.49 -6.99 9.39
N ASP A 102 -16.69 -5.94 9.61
CA ASP A 102 -16.83 -5.03 10.76
C ASP A 102 -18.14 -4.21 10.70
N ALA A 103 -18.66 -3.95 9.51
CA ALA A 103 -19.96 -3.30 9.33
C ALA A 103 -21.15 -4.22 9.64
N LEU A 104 -21.03 -5.52 9.39
CA LEU A 104 -22.11 -6.49 9.56
C LEU A 104 -22.12 -7.14 10.97
N VAL A 105 -20.95 -7.33 11.58
CA VAL A 105 -20.80 -8.07 12.84
C VAL A 105 -20.72 -7.10 14.03
N LYS A 106 -21.81 -7.02 14.81
CA LYS A 106 -21.91 -6.09 15.96
C LYS A 106 -21.04 -6.44 17.17
N THR A 107 -20.47 -7.63 17.21
CA THR A 107 -19.62 -8.10 18.32
C THR A 107 -18.13 -7.86 18.07
N GLY A 108 -17.76 -7.39 16.87
CA GLY A 108 -16.37 -7.14 16.47
C GLY A 108 -15.92 -5.69 16.68
N PRO A 109 -14.75 -5.33 16.11
CA PRO A 109 -14.33 -3.94 15.98
C PRO A 109 -15.39 -3.08 15.30
N SER A 110 -15.40 -1.79 15.60
CA SER A 110 -16.35 -0.87 14.96
C SER A 110 -16.03 -0.73 13.47
N ALA A 111 -17.03 -0.32 12.68
CA ALA A 111 -16.86 -0.04 11.25
C ALA A 111 -15.73 0.97 10.95
N TRP A 112 -15.40 1.86 11.91
CA TRP A 112 -14.26 2.78 11.79
C TRP A 112 -12.93 2.03 11.62
N THR A 113 -12.75 0.90 12.29
CA THR A 113 -11.55 0.05 12.18
C THR A 113 -11.39 -0.44 10.74
N GLY A 114 -12.47 -0.94 10.13
CA GLY A 114 -12.50 -1.33 8.74
C GLY A 114 -12.22 -0.16 7.78
N VAL A 115 -12.82 1.02 8.02
CA VAL A 115 -12.62 2.21 7.18
C VAL A 115 -11.16 2.66 7.25
N ALA A 116 -10.57 2.70 8.44
CA ALA A 116 -9.17 3.03 8.65
C ALA A 116 -8.24 2.04 7.95
N GLY A 117 -8.56 0.74 7.97
CA GLY A 117 -7.82 -0.27 7.21
C GLY A 117 -7.86 -0.03 5.70
N VAL A 118 -9.00 0.41 5.15
CA VAL A 118 -9.10 0.74 3.71
C VAL A 118 -8.31 2.01 3.39
N LEU A 119 -8.45 3.05 4.21
CA LEU A 119 -7.68 4.29 4.07
C LEU A 119 -6.18 4.04 4.16
N GLN A 120 -5.74 3.15 5.06
CA GLN A 120 -4.35 2.73 5.16
C GLN A 120 -3.88 2.12 3.84
N CYS A 121 -4.59 1.14 3.29
CA CYS A 121 -4.21 0.51 2.02
C CYS A 121 -4.17 1.54 0.87
N VAL A 122 -5.14 2.45 0.79
CA VAL A 122 -5.17 3.49 -0.24
C VAL A 122 -3.98 4.43 -0.11
N PHE A 123 -3.73 5.00 1.07
CA PHE A 123 -2.62 5.94 1.25
C PHE A 123 -1.24 5.28 1.13
N VAL A 124 -1.11 4.01 1.48
CA VAL A 124 0.15 3.29 1.30
C VAL A 124 0.42 2.97 -0.17
N LEU A 125 -0.62 2.68 -0.96
CA LEU A 125 -0.51 2.28 -2.37
C LEU A 125 -0.60 3.45 -3.36
N ILE A 126 -1.03 4.63 -2.92
CA ILE A 126 -1.15 5.79 -3.81
C ILE A 126 0.25 6.26 -4.22
N ARG A 127 0.51 6.20 -5.53
CA ARG A 127 1.78 6.57 -6.17
C ARG A 127 1.49 7.29 -7.47
#